data_AF-A0A0B8P212-F1
#
_entry.id   AF-A0A0B8P212-F1
#
_cell.length_a   1.000
_cell.length_b   1.000
_cell.length_c   1.000
_cell.angle_alpha   90.00
_cell.angle_beta   90.00
_cell.angle_gamma   90.00
#
_symmetry.space_group_name_H-M   'P 1'
#
loop_
_entity.id
_entity.type
_entity.pdbx_description
1 polymer ?
#
loop_
_entity_poly.entity_id
_entity_poly.type
_entity_poly.pdbx_seq_one_letter_code
_entity_poly.pdbx_strand_id
1 'polypeptide(L)'
;MGCFGAAFGPLMILALCWKGTTKAGAITGMIVGAATIFVVKNYISIEGEYFYELMPAFILAFISIVVVSKLTQKPSEATLNKFQF
;
A
#
# COMPACT_ATOMS: atom_id res chain seq x y z
N MET A 1 13.96 10.93 5.48
CA MET A 1 12.49 10.90 5.72
C MET A 1 11.71 10.55 4.43
N GLY A 2 12.18 9.59 3.60
CA GLY A 2 11.56 9.29 2.29
C GLY A 2 10.62 8.07 2.25
N CYS A 3 10.77 7.13 3.19
CA CYS A 3 10.08 5.83 3.10
C CYS A 3 8.59 5.87 3.45
N PHE A 4 8.15 6.85 4.24
CA PHE A 4 6.75 6.95 4.65
C PHE A 4 5.81 7.32 3.49
N GLY A 5 6.27 8.15 2.53
CA GLY A 5 5.45 8.57 1.40
C GLY A 5 5.09 7.45 0.42
N ALA A 6 6.03 6.54 0.14
CA ALA A 6 5.80 5.41 -0.80
C ALA A 6 4.80 4.39 -0.27
N ALA A 7 4.80 4.15 1.04
CA ALA A 7 3.90 3.18 1.66
C ALA A 7 2.51 3.77 1.95
N PHE A 8 2.44 5.05 2.35
CA PHE A 8 1.16 5.72 2.66
C PHE A 8 0.43 6.25 1.43
N GLY A 9 1.14 6.73 0.41
CA GLY A 9 0.54 7.28 -0.81
C GLY A 9 -0.48 6.35 -1.48
N PRO A 10 -0.11 5.10 -1.82
CA PRO A 10 -1.03 4.19 -2.50
C PRO A 10 -2.16 3.76 -1.57
N LEU A 11 -1.89 3.59 -0.26
CA LEU A 11 -2.91 3.30 0.73
C LEU A 11 -3.96 4.43 0.84
N MET A 12 -3.53 5.69 0.88
CA MET A 12 -4.45 6.84 0.95
C MET A 12 -5.30 6.95 -0.31
N ILE A 13 -4.69 6.78 -1.49
CA ILE A 13 -5.43 6.79 -2.77
C ILE A 13 -6.44 5.65 -2.80
N LEU A 14 -6.05 4.43 -2.42
CA LEU A 14 -6.94 3.27 -2.40
C LEU A 14 -8.05 3.41 -1.35
N ALA A 15 -7.76 3.96 -0.18
CA ALA A 15 -8.75 4.19 0.86
C ALA A 15 -9.80 5.24 0.46
N LEU A 16 -9.40 6.27 -0.30
CA LEU A 16 -10.31 7.32 -0.77
C LEU A 16 -11.07 6.94 -2.05
N CYS A 17 -10.40 6.31 -3.01
CA CYS A 17 -10.99 5.96 -4.30
C CYS A 17 -11.72 4.62 -4.29
N TRP A 18 -11.44 3.72 -3.33
CA TRP A 18 -12.01 2.36 -3.33
C TRP A 18 -12.46 1.88 -1.95
N LYS A 19 -13.77 1.69 -1.81
CA LYS A 19 -14.43 1.12 -0.62
C LYS A 19 -14.04 -0.34 -0.31
N GLY A 20 -13.33 -1.02 -1.21
CA GLY A 20 -12.91 -2.42 -1.07
C GLY A 20 -11.59 -2.61 -0.31
N THR A 21 -10.93 -1.53 0.11
CA THR A 21 -9.64 -1.62 0.83
C THR A 21 -9.84 -2.28 2.20
N THR A 22 -9.27 -3.47 2.40
CA THR A 22 -9.39 -4.20 3.67
C THR A 22 -8.27 -3.82 4.62
N LYS A 23 -8.51 -3.95 5.94
CA LYS A 23 -7.45 -3.71 6.94
C LYS A 23 -6.23 -4.62 6.72
N ALA A 24 -6.48 -5.89 6.35
CA ALA A 24 -5.43 -6.83 6.02
C ALA A 24 -4.64 -6.38 4.79
N GLY A 25 -5.32 -5.99 3.70
CA GLY A 25 -4.68 -5.48 2.50
C GLY A 25 -3.84 -4.22 2.75
N ALA A 26 -4.34 -3.29 3.57
CA ALA A 26 -3.61 -2.10 3.98
C ALA A 26 -2.31 -2.42 4.72
N ILE A 27 -2.36 -3.30 5.73
CA ILE A 27 -1.19 -3.69 6.52
C ILE A 27 -0.18 -4.43 5.64
N THR A 28 -0.64 -5.38 4.82
CA THR A 28 0.24 -6.11 3.91
C THR A 28 0.89 -5.18 2.89
N GLY A 29 0.15 -4.22 2.34
CA GLY A 29 0.68 -3.18 1.46
C GLY A 29 1.78 -2.35 2.07
N MET A 30 1.60 -1.91 3.32
CA MET A 30 2.61 -1.12 4.04
C MET A 30 3.89 -1.94 4.28
N ILE A 31 3.75 -3.22 4.66
CA ILE A 31 4.89 -4.12 4.88
C ILE A 31 5.63 -4.37 3.56
N VAL A 32 4.91 -4.70 2.49
CA VAL A 32 5.51 -4.95 1.16
C VAL A 32 6.19 -3.69 0.62
N GLY A 33 5.57 -2.51 0.77
CA GLY A 33 6.19 -1.24 0.38
C GLY A 33 7.50 -0.98 1.13
N ALA A 34 7.51 -1.17 2.46
CA ALA A 34 8.72 -1.00 3.27
C ALA A 34 9.81 -2.02 2.91
N ALA A 35 9.44 -3.29 2.74
CA ALA A 35 10.36 -4.35 2.33
C ALA A 35 10.94 -4.09 0.94
N THR A 36 10.13 -3.59 0.00
CA THR A 36 10.57 -3.24 -1.35
C THR A 36 11.63 -2.15 -1.32
N ILE A 37 11.44 -1.09 -0.53
CA ILE A 37 12.45 -0.03 -0.37
C ILE A 37 13.75 -0.62 0.19
N PHE A 38 13.65 -1.52 1.18
CA PHE A 38 14.82 -2.16 1.77
C PHE A 38 15.59 -3.02 0.75
N VAL A 39 14.87 -3.78 -0.08
CA VAL A 39 15.46 -4.63 -1.13
C VAL A 39 16.09 -3.76 -2.22
N VAL A 40 15.37 -2.77 -2.73
CA VAL A 40 15.88 -1.87 -3.78
C VAL A 40 17.12 -1.14 -3.30
N LYS A 41 17.11 -0.61 -2.07
CA LYS A 41 18.25 0.13 -1.50
C LYS A 41 19.49 -0.74 -1.24
N ASN A 42 19.32 -2.04 -0.94
CA ASN A 42 20.44 -2.95 -0.69
C ASN A 42 20.97 -3.66 -1.94
N TYR A 43 20.10 -3.96 -2.92
CA TYR A 43 20.45 -4.76 -4.09
C TYR A 43 20.57 -3.96 -5.38
N ILE A 44 20.04 -2.74 -5.44
CA ILE A 44 19.97 -1.94 -6.66
C ILE A 44 20.42 -0.50 -6.35
N SER A 45 21.72 -0.22 -6.52
CA SER A 45 22.20 1.17 -6.50
C SER A 45 21.89 1.83 -7.84
N ILE A 46 20.83 2.64 -7.89
CA ILE A 46 20.51 3.49 -9.05
C ILE A 46 20.91 4.93 -8.72
N GLU A 47 21.74 5.55 -9.55
CA GLU A 47 22.08 6.98 -9.46
C GLU A 47 20.84 7.82 -9.82
N GLY A 48 20.08 8.19 -8.78
CA GLY A 48 18.75 8.83 -8.89
C GLY A 48 17.92 8.60 -7.63
N GLU A 49 18.54 8.83 -6.47
CA GLU A 49 18.28 8.15 -5.19
C GLU A 49 16.82 8.15 -4.69
N TYR A 50 16.03 9.21 -4.93
CA TYR A 50 14.73 9.31 -4.25
C TYR A 50 13.54 8.87 -5.12
N PHE A 51 13.53 9.21 -6.40
CA PHE A 51 12.35 8.99 -7.25
C PHE A 51 12.28 7.54 -7.74
N TYR A 52 13.43 6.95 -8.08
CA TYR A 52 13.53 5.57 -8.57
C TYR A 52 13.38 4.52 -7.47
N GLU A 53 13.62 4.85 -6.20
CA GLU A 53 13.34 3.96 -5.08
C GLU A 53 11.85 3.98 -4.71
N LEU A 54 11.23 5.16 -4.77
CA LEU A 54 9.84 5.38 -4.37
C LEU A 54 8.85 4.75 -5.35
N MET A 55 9.10 4.88 -6.65
CA MET A 55 8.22 4.40 -7.71
C MET A 55 7.95 2.87 -7.67
N PRO A 56 8.96 1.98 -7.62
CA PRO A 56 8.72 0.53 -7.55
C PRO A 56 8.09 0.12 -6.22
N ALA A 57 8.47 0.76 -5.11
CA ALA A 57 7.84 0.53 -3.82
C ALA A 57 6.35 0.91 -3.82
N PHE A 58 6.00 2.04 -4.43
CA PHE A 58 4.63 2.50 -4.57
C PHE A 58 3.78 1.53 -5.41
N ILE A 59 4.30 1.08 -6.56
CA ILE A 59 3.59 0.15 -7.45
C ILE A 59 3.39 -1.20 -6.77
N LEU A 60 4.43 -1.76 -6.13
CA LEU A 60 4.33 -3.05 -5.45
C LEU A 60 3.42 -2.99 -4.23
N ALA A 61 3.45 -1.89 -3.46
CA ALA A 61 2.50 -1.67 -2.37
C ALA A 61 1.07 -1.58 -2.90
N PHE A 62 0.83 -0.81 -3.97
CA PHE A 62 -0.50 -0.67 -4.59
C PHE A 62 -1.06 -2.01 -5.06
N ILE A 63 -0.27 -2.79 -5.81
CA ILE A 63 -0.67 -4.11 -6.30
C ILE A 63 -0.94 -5.04 -5.12
N SER A 64 -0.08 -5.05 -4.11
CA SER A 64 -0.25 -5.89 -2.92
C SER A 64 -1.54 -5.56 -2.18
N ILE A 65 -1.85 -4.27 -1.98
CA ILE A 65 -3.12 -3.85 -1.34
C ILE A 65 -4.31 -4.32 -2.18
N VAL A 66 -4.28 -4.14 -3.50
CA VAL A 66 -5.38 -4.53 -4.40
C VAL A 66 -5.58 -6.05 -4.39
N VAL A 67 -4.51 -6.81 -4.54
CA VAL A 67 -4.53 -8.28 -4.60
C VAL A 67 -4.98 -8.85 -3.28
N VAL A 68 -4.38 -8.43 -2.16
CA VAL A 68 -4.75 -8.92 -0.83
C VAL A 68 -6.15 -8.44 -0.44
N SER A 69 -6.57 -7.22 -0.79
CA SER A 69 -7.94 -6.77 -0.53
C SER A 69 -8.98 -7.60 -1.30
N LYS A 70 -8.67 -8.01 -2.54
CA LYS A 70 -9.53 -8.92 -3.33
C LYS A 70 -9.51 -10.36 -2.80
N LEU A 71 -8.34 -10.87 -2.41
CA LEU A 71 -8.19 -12.23 -1.87
C LEU A 71 -8.76 -12.35 -0.46
N THR A 72 -8.70 -11.29 0.35
CA THR A 72 -9.19 -11.24 1.73
C THR A 72 -10.58 -10.60 1.82
N GLN A 73 -11.45 -10.81 0.83
CA GLN A 73 -12.82 -10.30 0.88
C GLN A 73 -13.67 -11.04 1.94
N LYS A 74 -13.66 -10.48 3.15
CA LYS A 74 -14.64 -10.46 4.28
C LYS A 74 -13.82 -10.17 5.55
N PRO A 75 -14.22 -9.29 6.50
CA PRO A 75 -15.60 -9.03 6.98
C PRO A 75 -15.85 -7.50 7.17
N SER A 76 -16.99 -6.93 7.57
CA SER A 76 -18.30 -7.34 8.08
C SER A 76 -19.24 -6.19 7.66
N GLU A 77 -20.52 -6.48 7.45
CA GLU A 77 -21.61 -5.51 7.33
C GLU A 77 -21.59 -4.42 8.44
N ALA A 78 -20.80 -4.61 9.51
CA ALA A 78 -20.54 -3.66 10.58
C ALA A 78 -19.90 -2.31 10.17
N THR A 79 -19.20 -2.17 9.04
CA THR A 79 -18.66 -0.85 8.60
C THR A 79 -19.63 -0.10 7.67
N LEU A 80 -20.55 -0.81 6.99
CA LEU A 80 -21.57 -0.18 6.14
C LEU A 80 -22.66 0.52 6.98
N ASN A 81 -22.90 0.08 8.21
CA ASN A 81 -23.88 0.69 9.12
C ASN A 81 -23.40 1.95 9.87
N LYS A 82 -22.17 2.43 9.66
CA LYS A 82 -21.65 3.66 10.30
C LYS A 82 -21.77 4.93 9.46
N PHE A 83 -22.39 4.83 8.27
CA PHE A 83 -22.72 5.96 7.40
C PHE A 83 -24.24 6.14 7.23
N GLN A 84 -25.02 5.85 8.27
CA GLN A 84 -26.37 6.38 8.39
C GLN A 84 -26.33 7.48 9.45
N PHE A 85 -26.29 8.73 8.96
CA PHE A 85 -26.69 9.91 9.72
C PHE A 85 -28.21 10.01 9.67
#